data_AF-A0A820KHB4-F1
#
_entry.id   AF-A0A820KHB4-F1
#
_cell.length_a   1.000
_cell.length_b   1.000
_cell.length_c   1.000
_cell.angle_alpha   90.00
_cell.angle_beta   90.00
_cell.angle_gamma   90.00
#
_symmetry.space_group_name_H-M   'P 1'
#
loop_
_entity.id
_entity.type
_entity.pdbx_description
1 polymer ?
#
loop_
_entity_poly.entity_id
_entity_poly.type
_entity_poly.pdbx_seq_one_letter_code
_entity_poly.pdbx_strand_id
1 'polypeptide(L)'
;MPMLLLHEDMDQALPLPIPRRFFKQYSMINPNFIYIEMPRTGHTALGGSPMVDEEGTCGWNIVVSFMLSPTFEPDRSRLKKISPIDFAGTTAKAKQIAIQYFGTDNIWGTEKPNGT
;
A
#
# COMPACT_ATOMS: atom_id res chain seq x y z
N MET A 1 5.27 25.14 6.76
CA MET A 1 5.43 23.92 7.58
C MET A 1 5.45 22.73 6.64
N PRO A 2 6.44 21.83 6.71
CA PRO A 2 6.42 20.61 5.94
C PRO A 2 5.18 19.77 6.23
N MET A 3 4.54 19.25 5.19
CA MET A 3 3.35 18.42 5.31
C MET A 3 3.47 17.24 4.36
N LEU A 4 3.22 16.05 4.86
CA LEU A 4 3.20 14.82 4.06
C LEU A 4 1.79 14.27 4.00
N LEU A 5 1.29 14.04 2.79
CA LEU A 5 0.11 13.22 2.54
C LEU A 5 0.55 11.95 1.82
N LEU A 6 0.37 10.82 2.51
CA LEU A 6 0.44 9.50 1.91
C LEU A 6 -0.97 9.06 1.57
N HIS A 7 -1.16 8.54 0.36
CA HIS A 7 -2.45 7.99 -0.01
C HIS A 7 -2.32 6.78 -0.92
N GLU A 8 -3.27 5.88 -0.83
CA GLU A 8 -3.23 4.53 -1.34
C GLU A 8 -4.08 4.43 -2.62
N ASP A 9 -3.55 3.83 -3.68
CA ASP A 9 -4.23 3.79 -4.97
C ASP A 9 -5.44 2.86 -5.02
N MET A 10 -5.59 2.00 -4.02
CA MET A 10 -6.69 1.05 -3.85
C MET A 10 -7.48 1.30 -2.56
N ASP A 11 -7.42 2.51 -2.00
CA ASP A 11 -8.24 2.87 -0.84
C ASP A 11 -9.73 2.92 -1.22
N GLN A 12 -10.49 1.91 -0.76
CA GLN A 12 -11.94 1.87 -0.95
C GLN A 12 -12.73 2.88 -0.07
N ALA A 13 -12.16 3.34 1.03
CA ALA A 13 -12.81 4.28 1.96
C ALA A 13 -12.63 5.74 1.50
N LEU A 14 -11.48 6.07 0.90
CA LEU A 14 -11.19 7.39 0.38
C LEU A 14 -10.68 7.32 -1.08
N PRO A 15 -11.54 7.35 -2.09
CA PRO A 15 -11.11 7.21 -3.49
C PRO A 15 -10.14 8.30 -3.96
N LEU A 16 -9.12 7.88 -4.73
CA LEU A 16 -8.02 8.69 -5.29
C LEU A 16 -8.36 10.13 -5.77
N PRO A 17 -9.49 10.39 -6.46
CA PRO A 17 -9.81 11.75 -6.91
C PRO A 17 -9.91 12.78 -5.77
N ILE A 18 -10.28 12.34 -4.55
CA ILE A 18 -10.45 13.20 -3.39
C ILE A 18 -9.08 13.75 -2.91
N PRO A 19 -8.10 12.93 -2.51
CA PRO A 19 -6.79 13.43 -2.07
C PRO A 19 -6.02 14.13 -3.17
N ARG A 20 -6.16 13.73 -4.45
CA ARG A 20 -5.61 14.49 -5.58
C ARG A 20 -6.14 15.94 -5.62
N ARG A 21 -7.45 16.11 -5.39
CA ARG A 21 -8.07 17.45 -5.30
C ARG A 21 -7.54 18.24 -4.10
N PHE A 22 -7.42 17.60 -2.94
CA PHE A 22 -6.82 18.21 -1.75
C PHE A 22 -5.39 18.68 -2.03
N PHE A 23 -4.53 17.80 -2.54
CA PHE A 23 -3.15 18.15 -2.87
C PHE A 23 -3.08 19.35 -3.83
N LYS A 24 -3.90 19.35 -4.88
CA LYS A 24 -3.96 20.48 -5.83
C LYS A 24 -4.29 21.80 -5.13
N GLN A 25 -5.22 21.81 -4.18
CA GLN A 25 -5.60 23.03 -3.45
C GLN A 25 -4.52 23.47 -2.46
N TYR A 26 -3.99 22.54 -1.67
CA TYR A 26 -3.09 22.87 -0.57
C TYR A 26 -1.65 23.14 -1.03
N SER A 27 -1.21 22.56 -2.14
CA SER A 27 0.11 22.87 -2.72
C SER A 27 0.23 24.34 -3.19
N MET A 28 -0.90 25.01 -3.50
CA MET A 28 -0.90 26.43 -3.85
C MET A 28 -0.57 27.34 -2.66
N ILE A 29 -0.89 26.90 -1.44
CA ILE A 29 -0.71 27.68 -0.20
C ILE A 29 0.46 27.19 0.65
N ASN A 30 0.92 25.96 0.44
CA ASN A 30 2.06 25.39 1.13
C ASN A 30 3.01 24.73 0.12
N PRO A 31 4.13 25.38 -0.27
CA PRO A 31 5.09 24.80 -1.19
C PRO A 31 5.83 23.59 -0.62
N ASN A 32 5.75 23.35 0.69
CA ASN A 32 6.33 22.18 1.36
C ASN A 32 5.29 21.06 1.60
N PHE A 33 4.18 21.08 0.87
CA PHE A 33 3.22 19.98 0.86
C PHE A 33 3.72 18.90 -0.10
N ILE A 34 4.10 17.75 0.43
CA ILE A 34 4.51 16.58 -0.32
C ILE A 34 3.35 15.60 -0.39
N TYR A 35 3.03 15.14 -1.60
CA TYR A 35 2.04 14.10 -1.85
C TYR A 35 2.68 12.89 -2.50
N ILE A 36 2.39 11.71 -1.95
CA ILE A 36 2.87 10.42 -2.44
C ILE A 36 1.68 9.48 -2.59
N GLU A 37 1.45 9.04 -3.82
CA GLU A 37 0.55 7.94 -4.13
C GLU A 37 1.29 6.61 -3.97
N MET A 38 0.70 5.71 -3.16
CA MET A 38 1.23 4.41 -2.81
C MET A 38 0.59 3.35 -3.69
N PRO A 39 1.34 2.72 -4.59
CA PRO A 39 0.77 1.73 -5.51
C PRO A 39 0.41 0.44 -4.78
N ARG A 40 -0.63 -0.26 -5.27
CA ARG A 40 -1.09 -1.57 -4.77
C ARG A 40 -1.32 -1.60 -3.26
N THR A 41 -1.76 -0.49 -2.70
CA THR A 41 -1.90 -0.30 -1.25
C THR A 41 -3.38 -0.11 -0.93
N GLY A 42 -3.90 -0.88 0.03
CA GLY A 42 -5.28 -0.73 0.53
C GLY A 42 -5.38 0.37 1.60
N HIS A 43 -6.56 0.56 2.18
CA HIS A 43 -6.76 1.53 3.25
C HIS A 43 -5.75 1.34 4.40
N THR A 44 -5.18 2.43 4.91
CA THR A 44 -4.11 2.54 5.92
C THR A 44 -2.68 2.39 5.36
N ALA A 45 -2.19 3.41 4.65
CA ALA A 45 -0.90 3.52 3.97
C ALA A 45 0.30 2.99 4.77
N LEU A 46 0.30 3.26 6.08
CA LEU A 46 1.34 2.84 7.01
C LEU A 46 1.42 1.33 7.17
N GLY A 47 0.29 0.62 7.23
CA GLY A 47 0.23 -0.83 7.42
C GLY A 47 -0.02 -1.60 6.12
N GLY A 48 -0.79 -1.03 5.21
CA GLY A 48 -1.30 -1.65 3.99
C GLY A 48 -0.32 -1.74 2.83
N SER A 49 0.97 -1.47 3.05
CA SER A 49 2.01 -1.41 2.01
C SER A 49 3.16 -2.41 2.24
N PRO A 50 2.89 -3.73 2.31
CA PRO A 50 3.91 -4.75 2.51
C PRO A 50 4.91 -4.76 1.35
N MET A 51 6.18 -5.02 1.62
CA MET A 51 7.24 -5.03 0.61
C MET A 51 7.71 -6.46 0.28
N VAL A 52 8.23 -6.64 -0.94
CA VAL A 52 8.89 -7.86 -1.39
C VAL A 52 10.32 -7.88 -0.85
N ASP A 53 10.75 -9.03 -0.32
CA ASP A 53 12.11 -9.29 0.18
C ASP A 53 12.64 -8.29 1.22
N GLU A 54 11.74 -7.57 1.90
CA GLU A 54 12.08 -6.62 2.96
C GLU A 54 11.08 -6.74 4.11
N GLU A 55 11.59 -6.61 5.34
CA GLU A 55 10.74 -6.50 6.53
C GLU A 55 10.11 -5.10 6.64
N GLY A 56 8.89 -5.04 7.19
CA GLY A 56 8.14 -3.81 7.41
C GLY A 56 7.29 -3.38 6.21
N THR A 57 6.94 -2.09 6.19
CA THR A 57 6.04 -1.50 5.18
C THR A 57 6.67 -0.29 4.51
N CYS A 58 6.31 -0.03 3.26
CA CYS A 58 6.81 1.14 2.54
C CYS A 58 6.34 2.44 3.20
N GLY A 59 5.10 2.47 3.71
CA GLY A 59 4.50 3.65 4.34
C GLY A 59 5.27 4.10 5.58
N TRP A 60 5.65 3.16 6.44
CA TRP A 60 6.47 3.47 7.63
C TRP A 60 7.84 4.03 7.24
N ASN A 61 8.51 3.43 6.26
CA ASN A 61 9.81 3.90 5.80
C ASN A 61 9.75 5.34 5.28
N ILE A 62 8.70 5.68 4.51
CA ILE A 62 8.51 7.05 3.99
C ILE A 62 8.23 8.03 5.12
N VAL A 63 7.35 7.69 6.06
CA VAL A 63 7.06 8.58 7.21
C VAL A 63 8.30 8.79 8.08
N VAL A 64 9.07 7.74 8.36
CA VAL A 64 10.33 7.87 9.11
C VAL A 64 11.33 8.75 8.35
N SER A 65 11.49 8.55 7.04
CA SER A 65 12.34 9.42 6.20
C SER A 65 11.90 10.89 6.28
N PHE A 66 10.60 11.15 6.24
CA PHE A 66 10.06 12.51 6.35
C PHE A 66 10.28 13.10 7.75
N MET A 67 10.05 12.34 8.83
CA MET A 67 10.27 12.84 10.19
C MET A 67 11.75 13.15 10.48
N LEU A 68 12.66 12.34 9.93
CA LEU A 68 14.10 12.56 10.07
C LEU A 68 14.62 13.73 9.23
N SER A 69 13.94 14.08 8.13
CA SER A 69 14.35 15.15 7.21
C SER A 69 13.15 15.81 6.52
N PRO A 70 12.34 16.58 7.26
CA PRO A 70 11.02 17.04 6.77
C PRO A 70 11.11 18.10 5.67
N THR A 71 12.25 18.76 5.51
CA THR A 71 12.50 19.74 4.44
C THR A 71 13.07 19.12 3.17
N PHE A 72 13.28 17.80 3.15
CA PHE A 72 13.77 17.05 1.99
C PHE A 72 12.68 16.16 1.42
N GLU A 73 12.79 15.87 0.13
CA GLU A 73 11.91 14.91 -0.53
C GLU A 73 12.12 13.52 0.10
N PRO A 74 11.07 12.85 0.60
CA PRO A 74 11.20 11.52 1.19
C PRO A 74 11.71 10.50 0.17
N ASP A 75 12.45 9.48 0.64
CA ASP A 75 12.90 8.40 -0.25
C ASP A 75 11.71 7.59 -0.79
N ARG A 76 11.48 7.69 -2.10
CA ARG A 76 10.41 6.99 -2.83
C ARG A 76 10.84 5.65 -3.43
N SER A 77 12.10 5.24 -3.27
CA SER A 77 12.67 4.03 -3.89
C SER A 77 11.88 2.75 -3.56
N ARG A 78 11.34 2.68 -2.34
CA ARG A 78 10.58 1.54 -1.81
C ARG A 78 9.18 1.39 -2.39
N LEU A 79 8.62 2.40 -3.07
CA LEU A 79 7.31 2.27 -3.75
C LEU A 79 7.33 1.14 -4.79
N LYS A 80 8.49 0.90 -5.41
CA LYS A 80 8.69 -0.20 -6.38
C LYS A 80 8.74 -1.58 -5.72
N LYS A 81 9.00 -1.63 -4.42
CA LYS A 81 9.08 -2.87 -3.63
C LYS A 81 7.75 -3.26 -3.01
N ILE A 82 6.71 -2.42 -3.06
CA ILE A 82 5.38 -2.79 -2.58
C ILE A 82 4.91 -4.04 -3.34
N SER A 83 4.50 -5.06 -2.58
CA SER A 83 4.15 -6.38 -3.09
C SER A 83 3.15 -6.30 -4.25
N PRO A 84 3.34 -7.08 -5.33
CA PRO A 84 2.28 -7.28 -6.30
C PRO A 84 1.09 -7.97 -5.63
N ILE A 85 -0.11 -7.70 -6.15
CA ILE A 85 -1.33 -8.37 -5.68
C ILE A 85 -1.52 -9.64 -6.51
N ASP A 86 -1.61 -10.77 -5.83
CA ASP A 86 -1.86 -12.08 -6.43
C ASP A 86 -3.31 -12.51 -6.16
N PHE A 87 -4.25 -11.88 -6.85
CA PHE A 87 -5.67 -12.25 -6.77
C PHE A 87 -5.91 -13.69 -7.20
N ALA A 88 -5.07 -14.28 -8.04
CA ALA A 88 -5.26 -15.67 -8.46
C ALA A 88 -4.73 -16.69 -7.43
N GLY A 89 -3.97 -16.24 -6.41
CA GLY A 89 -3.34 -17.14 -5.44
C GLY A 89 -2.32 -18.09 -6.07
N THR A 90 -1.69 -17.67 -7.14
CA THR A 90 -0.83 -18.54 -7.97
C THR A 90 0.59 -18.66 -7.42
N THR A 91 1.06 -17.68 -6.64
CA THR A 91 2.40 -17.64 -6.08
C THR A 91 2.58 -18.64 -4.94
N ALA A 92 3.79 -19.17 -4.78
CA ALA A 92 4.11 -20.09 -3.69
C ALA A 92 3.82 -19.48 -2.30
N LYS A 93 4.08 -18.17 -2.14
CA LYS A 93 3.77 -17.42 -0.91
C LYS A 93 2.27 -17.36 -0.65
N ALA A 94 1.44 -17.05 -1.66
CA ALA A 94 -0.01 -17.03 -1.51
C ALA A 94 -0.55 -18.41 -1.13
N LYS A 95 -0.08 -19.49 -1.78
CA LYS A 95 -0.45 -20.87 -1.44
C LYS A 95 -0.04 -21.25 -0.02
N GLN A 96 1.17 -20.87 0.41
CA GLN A 96 1.65 -21.15 1.76
C GLN A 96 0.80 -20.44 2.82
N ILE A 97 0.46 -19.16 2.60
CA ILE A 97 -0.45 -18.40 3.45
C ILE A 97 -1.84 -19.06 3.46
N ALA A 98 -2.33 -19.48 2.30
CA ALA A 98 -3.62 -20.16 2.19
C ALA A 98 -3.66 -21.44 3.03
N ILE A 99 -2.61 -22.27 2.96
CA ILE A 99 -2.49 -23.50 3.76
C ILE A 99 -2.44 -23.15 5.25
N GLN A 100 -1.65 -22.16 5.62
CA GLN A 100 -1.46 -21.75 7.02
C GLN A 100 -2.75 -21.27 7.69
N TYR A 101 -3.55 -20.46 6.98
CA TYR A 101 -4.72 -19.80 7.58
C TYR A 101 -6.04 -20.48 7.23
N PHE A 102 -6.13 -21.18 6.10
CA PHE A 102 -7.38 -21.78 5.59
C PHE A 102 -7.28 -23.29 5.38
N GLY A 103 -6.12 -23.92 5.56
CA GLY A 103 -5.94 -25.36 5.40
C GLY A 103 -6.03 -25.86 3.96
N THR A 104 -5.97 -24.98 2.97
CA THR A 104 -6.06 -25.27 1.53
C THR A 104 -5.04 -24.42 0.76
N ASP A 105 -4.52 -24.91 -0.36
CA ASP A 105 -3.65 -24.11 -1.23
C ASP A 105 -4.42 -23.14 -2.15
N ASN A 106 -5.75 -23.23 -2.16
CA ASN A 106 -6.63 -22.34 -2.91
C ASN A 106 -7.18 -21.22 -2.01
N ILE A 107 -6.74 -19.98 -2.24
CA ILE A 107 -7.18 -18.78 -1.48
C ILE A 107 -8.68 -18.49 -1.60
N TRP A 108 -9.34 -19.00 -2.64
CA TRP A 108 -10.77 -18.82 -2.87
C TRP A 108 -11.61 -19.96 -2.27
N GLY A 109 -10.94 -20.94 -1.65
CA GLY A 109 -11.54 -22.17 -1.17
C GLY A 109 -11.84 -23.15 -2.31
N THR A 110 -12.07 -24.41 -1.95
CA THR A 110 -12.64 -25.37 -2.89
C THR A 110 -14.10 -25.01 -3.10
N GLU A 111 -14.52 -24.62 -4.31
CA GLU A 111 -15.88 -24.91 -4.72
C GLU A 111 -16.07 -26.40 -4.48
N LYS A 112 -16.88 -26.81 -3.50
CA LYS A 112 -17.39 -28.17 -3.55
C LYS A 112 -18.26 -28.18 -4.80
N PRO A 113 -17.96 -28.98 -5.83
CA PRO A 113 -19.03 -29.37 -6.73
C PRO A 113 -20.03 -30.05 -5.80
N ASN A 114 -21.28 -29.58 -5.77
CA ASN A 114 -22.37 -30.37 -5.20
C ASN A 114 -22.43 -31.66 -6.04
N GLY A 115 -21.64 -32.65 -5.62
CA GLY A 115 -21.69 -33.99 -6.15
C GLY A 115 -22.98 -34.62 -5.65
N THR A 116 -23.88 -34.86 -6.60
CA THR A 116 -25.02 -35.79 -6.61
C THR A 116 -26.08 -35.62 -5.53
#